data_AF-A0AAE4MBE6-F1
#
_entry.id   AF-A0AAE4MBE6-F1
#
_cell.length_a   1.000
_cell.length_b   1.000
_cell.length_c   1.000
_cell.angle_alpha   90.00
_cell.angle_beta   90.00
_cell.angle_gamma   90.00
#
_symmetry.space_group_name_H-M   'P 1'
#
loop_
_entity.id
_entity.type
_entity.pdbx_description
1 polymer ?
#
loop_
_entity_poly.entity_id
_entity_poly.type
_entity_poly.pdbx_seq_one_letter_code
_entity_poly.pdbx_strand_id
1 'polypeptide(L)'
;MASYKQPCIHCGTLVDRDVRFCPSCGSQSPFGYQCPSCLLPITKGQARCSGCGRPLYVICPHCGEQTFVQDTCEHCGGSMMVPCENKRCGVLQFFENTKCTACGKKIKPTLGKK
;
A
#
# COMPACT_ATOMS: atom_id res chain seq x y z
N MET A 1 11.09 -22.74 -20.33
CA MET A 1 9.79 -22.44 -19.68
C MET A 1 9.34 -21.06 -20.13
N ALA A 2 8.10 -20.91 -20.58
CA ALA A 2 7.56 -19.59 -20.93
C ALA A 2 7.20 -18.83 -19.64
N SER A 3 8.06 -17.89 -19.24
CA SER A 3 7.73 -16.93 -18.18
C SER A 3 6.59 -16.04 -18.67
N TYR A 4 5.37 -16.34 -18.22
CA TYR A 4 4.20 -15.53 -18.53
C TYR A 4 4.26 -14.28 -17.66
N LYS A 5 4.67 -13.16 -18.28
CA LYS A 5 4.70 -11.86 -17.60
C LYS A 5 3.27 -11.40 -17.36
N GLN A 6 2.98 -10.94 -16.15
CA GLN A 6 1.71 -10.37 -15.76
C GLN A 6 1.87 -8.86 -15.51
N PRO A 7 0.91 -8.02 -15.92
CA PRO A 7 0.97 -6.58 -15.66
C PRO A 7 0.82 -6.33 -14.16
N CYS A 8 1.72 -5.52 -13.61
CA CYS A 8 1.60 -5.06 -12.23
C CYS A 8 0.35 -4.19 -12.09
N ILE A 9 -0.48 -4.47 -11.09
CA ILE A 9 -1.72 -3.70 -10.85
C ILE A 9 -1.46 -2.24 -10.44
N HIS A 10 -0.24 -1.92 -10.02
CA HIS A 10 0.14 -0.60 -9.53
C HIS A 10 0.79 0.30 -10.59
N CYS A 11 1.58 -0.28 -11.50
CA CYS A 11 2.31 0.49 -12.52
C CYS A 11 2.04 0.05 -13.97
N GLY A 12 1.26 -1.03 -14.17
CA GLY A 12 0.99 -1.60 -15.49
C GLY A 12 2.18 -2.28 -16.16
N THR A 13 3.37 -2.26 -15.54
CA THR A 13 4.58 -2.87 -16.13
C THR A 13 4.49 -4.39 -16.09
N LEU A 14 4.91 -5.04 -17.18
CA LEU A 14 4.95 -6.50 -17.30
C LEU A 14 6.06 -7.08 -16.42
N VAL A 15 5.68 -7.71 -15.32
CA VAL A 15 6.57 -8.36 -14.36
C VAL A 15 6.37 -9.86 -14.35
N ASP A 16 7.38 -10.61 -13.94
CA ASP A 16 7.30 -12.07 -13.90
C ASP A 16 6.31 -12.54 -12.84
N ARG A 17 5.53 -13.59 -13.09
CA ARG A 17 4.50 -14.07 -12.15
C ARG A 17 5.07 -14.53 -10.80
N ASP A 18 6.34 -14.92 -10.78
CA ASP A 18 7.02 -15.37 -9.56
C ASP A 18 7.59 -14.22 -8.72
N VAL A 19 7.55 -12.95 -9.20
CA VAL A 19 8.09 -11.84 -8.42
C VAL A 19 7.20 -11.49 -7.22
N ARG A 20 7.83 -11.41 -6.05
CA ARG A 20 7.20 -10.92 -4.82
C ARG A 20 7.13 -9.39 -4.74
N PHE A 21 8.03 -8.71 -5.44
CA PHE A 21 8.11 -7.26 -5.49
C PHE A 21 8.24 -6.81 -6.94
N CYS A 22 7.59 -5.71 -7.30
CA CYS A 22 7.75 -5.15 -8.63
C CYS A 22 9.11 -4.45 -8.75
N PRO A 23 10.03 -4.88 -9.63
CA PRO A 23 11.33 -4.22 -9.80
C PRO A 23 11.20 -2.79 -10.37
N SER A 24 10.09 -2.49 -11.04
CA SER A 24 9.85 -1.17 -11.65
C SER A 24 9.29 -0.13 -10.67
N CYS A 25 8.25 -0.46 -9.89
CA CYS A 25 7.62 0.49 -8.97
C CYS A 25 7.95 0.27 -7.49
N GLY A 26 8.60 -0.85 -7.14
CA GLY A 26 8.91 -1.18 -5.74
C GLY A 26 7.71 -1.66 -4.91
N SER A 27 6.53 -1.85 -5.53
CA SER A 27 5.36 -2.36 -4.80
C SER A 27 5.60 -3.80 -4.32
N GLN A 28 5.21 -4.06 -3.07
CA GLN A 28 5.38 -5.34 -2.39
C GLN A 28 4.30 -6.37 -2.78
N SER A 29 3.30 -5.96 -3.56
CA SER A 29 2.19 -6.82 -3.95
C SER A 29 1.77 -6.56 -5.41
N PRO A 30 2.59 -6.95 -6.40
CA PRO A 30 2.35 -6.64 -7.81
C PRO A 30 1.03 -7.21 -8.37
N PHE A 31 0.47 -8.25 -7.76
CA PHE A 31 -0.71 -8.99 -8.24
C PHE A 31 -1.96 -8.88 -7.36
N GLY A 32 -1.86 -8.29 -6.17
CA GLY A 32 -3.00 -8.19 -5.25
C GLY A 32 -2.80 -7.09 -4.24
N TYR A 33 -3.79 -6.90 -3.37
CA TYR A 33 -3.72 -5.91 -2.31
C TYR A 33 -3.49 -6.58 -0.97
N GLN A 34 -2.72 -5.93 -0.10
CA GLN A 34 -2.48 -6.41 1.26
C GLN A 34 -2.91 -5.35 2.25
N CYS A 35 -3.54 -5.78 3.35
CA CYS A 35 -3.90 -4.86 4.40
C CYS A 35 -2.62 -4.30 5.05
N PRO A 36 -2.45 -2.96 5.15
CA PRO A 36 -1.23 -2.38 5.71
C PRO A 36 -1.06 -2.65 7.20
N SER A 37 -2.11 -3.10 7.90
CA SER A 37 -2.08 -3.38 9.34
C SER A 37 -1.80 -4.84 9.67
N CYS A 38 -2.42 -5.78 8.95
CA CYS A 38 -2.31 -7.21 9.24
C CYS A 38 -1.64 -8.03 8.14
N LEU A 39 -1.27 -7.40 7.01
CA LEU A 39 -0.65 -8.03 5.84
C LEU A 39 -1.50 -9.14 5.20
N LEU A 40 -2.77 -9.28 5.60
CA LEU A 40 -3.69 -10.22 4.97
C LEU A 40 -3.96 -9.79 3.53
N PRO A 41 -4.01 -10.72 2.56
CA PRO A 41 -4.51 -10.41 1.23
C PRO A 41 -5.96 -9.92 1.32
N ILE A 42 -6.22 -8.79 0.68
CA ILE A 42 -7.52 -8.15 0.59
C ILE A 42 -7.89 -7.96 -0.88
N THR A 43 -9.18 -7.90 -1.17
CA THR A 43 -9.69 -7.76 -2.53
C THR A 43 -10.39 -6.42 -2.68
N LYS A 44 -10.20 -5.76 -3.83
CA LYS A 44 -10.98 -4.57 -4.20
C LYS A 44 -12.47 -4.93 -4.20
N GLY A 45 -13.26 -4.19 -3.42
CA GLY A 45 -14.67 -4.46 -3.15
C GLY A 45 -14.96 -4.86 -1.71
N GLN A 46 -13.95 -5.25 -0.92
CA GLN A 46 -14.14 -5.45 0.52
C GLN A 46 -14.14 -4.10 1.25
N ALA A 47 -15.22 -3.79 1.98
CA ALA A 47 -15.30 -2.56 2.75
C ALA A 47 -14.41 -2.59 4.01
N ARG A 48 -14.20 -3.77 4.58
CA ARG A 48 -13.39 -4.00 5.80
C ARG A 48 -12.51 -5.22 5.64
N CYS A 49 -11.35 -5.20 6.28
CA CYS A 49 -10.46 -6.35 6.30
C CYS A 49 -11.07 -7.48 7.16
N SER A 50 -11.11 -8.70 6.61
CA SER A 50 -11.59 -9.88 7.34
C SER A 50 -10.69 -10.27 8.53
N GLY A 51 -9.43 -9.85 8.55
CA GLY A 51 -8.49 -10.15 9.63
C GLY A 51 -8.52 -9.11 10.76
N CYS A 52 -8.33 -7.83 10.44
CA CYS A 52 -8.19 -6.77 11.46
C CYS A 52 -9.47 -5.93 11.67
N GLY A 53 -10.50 -6.10 10.84
CA GLY A 53 -11.76 -5.34 10.94
C GLY A 53 -11.67 -3.85 10.55
N ARG A 54 -10.49 -3.34 10.19
CA ARG A 54 -10.31 -1.94 9.77
C ARG A 54 -10.97 -1.68 8.41
N PRO A 55 -11.49 -0.46 8.17
CA PRO A 55 -12.00 -0.09 6.85
C PRO A 55 -10.87 -0.11 5.82
N LEU A 56 -11.17 -0.62 4.63
CA LEU A 56 -10.25 -0.67 3.49
C LEU A 56 -10.45 0.49 2.52
N TYR A 57 -11.48 1.30 2.75
CA TYR A 57 -11.71 2.54 2.03
C TYR A 57 -11.37 3.72 2.92
N VAL A 58 -10.53 4.60 2.40
CA VAL A 58 -10.01 5.76 3.12
C VAL A 58 -10.18 6.99 2.25
N ILE A 59 -10.24 8.16 2.88
CA ILE A 59 -10.28 9.42 2.14
C ILE A 59 -8.85 9.80 1.79
N CYS A 60 -8.59 10.01 0.50
CA CYS A 60 -7.29 10.47 0.05
C CYS A 60 -7.02 11.88 0.59
N PRO A 61 -5.90 12.12 1.30
CA PRO A 61 -5.54 13.47 1.76
C PRO A 61 -5.08 14.40 0.62
N HIS A 62 -4.82 13.87 -0.58
CA HIS A 62 -4.41 14.66 -1.75
C HIS A 62 -5.59 15.17 -2.56
N CYS A 63 -6.57 14.31 -2.89
CA CYS A 63 -7.74 14.68 -3.70
C CYS A 63 -9.05 14.79 -2.91
N GLY A 64 -9.14 14.26 -1.68
CA GLY A 64 -10.36 14.25 -0.89
C GLY A 64 -11.39 13.18 -1.30
N GLU A 65 -11.10 12.34 -2.29
CA GLU A 65 -12.00 11.26 -2.72
C GLU A 65 -11.76 9.97 -1.93
N GLN A 66 -12.81 9.15 -1.81
CA GLN A 66 -12.74 7.83 -1.20
C GLN A 66 -12.03 6.85 -2.15
N THR A 67 -10.93 6.28 -1.70
CA THR A 67 -10.09 5.36 -2.47
C THR A 67 -9.77 4.11 -1.66
N PHE A 68 -9.41 3.04 -2.34
CA PHE A 68 -9.01 1.80 -1.69
C PHE A 68 -7.64 1.94 -1.02
N VAL A 69 -7.40 1.14 0.04
CA VAL A 69 -6.13 1.08 0.77
C VAL A 69 -5.06 0.45 -0.13
N GLN A 70 -4.18 1.29 -0.68
CA GLN A 70 -3.06 0.89 -1.54
C GLN A 70 -1.93 1.91 -1.45
N ASP A 71 -0.77 1.58 -2.01
CA ASP A 71 0.43 2.42 -1.98
C ASP A 71 0.21 3.80 -2.63
N THR A 72 -0.67 3.88 -3.61
CA THR A 72 -1.02 5.08 -4.40
C THR A 72 -2.52 5.32 -4.40
N CYS A 73 -2.98 6.53 -4.69
CA CYS A 73 -4.41 6.79 -4.92
C CYS A 73 -4.84 6.37 -6.33
N GLU A 74 -6.03 5.76 -6.48
CA GLU A 74 -6.59 5.42 -7.80
C GLU A 74 -7.03 6.66 -8.59
N HIS A 75 -7.41 7.74 -7.89
CA HIS A 75 -7.95 8.95 -8.49
C HIS A 75 -6.85 9.96 -8.85
N CYS A 76 -5.93 10.24 -7.92
CA CYS A 76 -4.89 11.26 -8.11
C CYS A 76 -3.48 10.70 -8.34
N GLY A 77 -3.27 9.38 -8.18
CA GLY A 77 -1.93 8.78 -8.26
C GLY A 77 -0.99 9.14 -7.11
N GLY A 78 -1.43 9.95 -6.13
CA GLY A 78 -0.61 10.38 -5.00
C GLY A 78 -0.21 9.22 -4.09
N SER A 79 1.06 9.19 -3.65
CA SER A 79 1.58 8.15 -2.76
C SER A 79 1.03 8.32 -1.33
N MET A 80 0.40 7.28 -0.80
CA MET A 80 -0.20 7.25 0.54
C MET A 80 0.72 6.68 1.62
N MET A 81 1.97 6.45 1.26
CA MET A 81 2.97 5.88 2.14
C MET A 81 3.77 7.00 2.83
N VAL A 82 3.90 6.89 4.14
CA VAL A 82 4.73 7.76 4.97
C VAL A 82 5.94 6.95 5.45
N PRO A 83 7.18 7.46 5.33
CA PRO A 83 8.34 6.80 5.88
C PRO A 83 8.25 6.74 7.41
N CYS A 84 8.70 5.63 8.00
CA CYS A 84 8.78 5.52 9.45
C CYS A 84 9.77 6.57 10.02
N GLU A 85 9.38 7.26 11.11
CA GLU A 85 10.23 8.25 11.83
C GLU A 85 11.56 7.66 12.30
N ASN A 86 11.59 6.34 12.53
CA ASN A 86 12.80 5.65 12.91
C ASN A 86 13.79 5.62 11.74
N LYS A 87 14.84 6.45 11.81
CA LYS A 87 15.94 6.51 10.84
C LYS A 87 16.61 5.15 10.58
N ARG A 88 16.55 4.22 11.54
CA ARG A 88 17.08 2.86 11.37
C ARG A 88 16.15 1.92 10.60
N CYS A 89 14.85 2.20 10.57
CA CYS A 89 13.88 1.35 9.90
C CYS A 89 13.64 1.83 8.47
N GLY A 90 13.29 3.11 8.27
CA GLY A 90 13.05 3.69 6.95
C GLY A 90 11.92 3.05 6.13
N VAL A 91 11.23 2.03 6.66
CA VAL A 91 10.18 1.31 5.94
C VAL A 91 9.01 2.25 5.68
N LEU A 92 8.53 2.23 4.44
CA LEU A 92 7.33 2.92 4.01
C LEU A 92 6.10 2.26 4.63
N GLN A 93 5.28 3.05 5.30
CA GLN A 93 4.10 2.60 6.03
C GLN A 93 2.87 3.36 5.55
N PHE A 94 1.70 2.75 5.64
CA PHE A 94 0.46 3.45 5.29
C PHE A 94 0.18 4.60 6.27
N PHE A 95 -0.34 5.72 5.79
CA PHE A 95 -0.55 6.89 6.64
C PHE A 95 -1.53 6.68 7.80
N GLU A 96 -2.53 5.82 7.63
CA GLU A 96 -3.49 5.51 8.69
C GLU A 96 -2.96 4.49 9.71
N ASN A 97 -1.75 3.96 9.51
CA ASN A 97 -1.08 3.15 10.52
C ASN A 97 -0.50 4.04 11.60
N THR A 98 -0.93 3.81 12.83
CA THR A 98 -0.39 4.50 14.02
C THR A 98 0.95 3.93 14.47
N LYS A 99 1.29 2.70 14.05
CA LYS A 99 2.51 1.97 14.41
C LYS A 99 3.15 1.36 13.16
N CYS A 100 4.48 1.36 13.12
CA CYS A 100 5.25 0.70 12.08
C CYS A 100 5.17 -0.82 12.23
N THR A 101 4.79 -1.52 11.16
CA THR A 101 4.70 -2.99 11.15
C THR A 101 6.06 -3.68 11.32
N ALA A 102 7.17 -3.00 10.99
CA ALA A 102 8.51 -3.56 11.10
C ALA A 102 9.18 -3.26 12.46
N CYS A 103 9.03 -2.04 13.00
CA CYS A 103 9.75 -1.63 14.22
C CYS A 103 8.87 -1.34 15.44
N GLY A 104 7.54 -1.40 15.31
CA GLY A 104 6.58 -1.16 16.39
C GLY A 104 6.49 0.29 16.90
N LYS A 105 7.38 1.19 16.44
CA LYS A 105 7.36 2.61 16.82
C LYS A 105 6.21 3.36 16.15
N LYS A 106 5.78 4.44 16.81
CA LYS A 106 4.70 5.31 16.31
C LYS A 106 5.12 5.96 14.99
N ILE A 107 4.23 5.94 14.01
CA ILE A 107 4.39 6.72 12.77
C ILE A 107 3.64 8.03 13.00
N LYS A 108 4.25 9.18 12.69
CA LYS A 108 3.51 10.43 12.61
C LYS A 108 2.95 10.53 11.19
N PRO A 109 1.62 10.53 11.00
CA PRO A 109 1.04 10.82 9.70
C PRO A 109 1.22 12.30 9.39
N THR A 110 2.36 12.67 8.80
CA THR A 110 2.54 14.00 8.21
C THR A 110 2.09 13.97 6.76
N LEU A 111 0.82 13.63 6.50
CA LEU A 111 0.18 14.09 5.26
C LEU A 111 -0.33 15.50 5.52
N GLY A 112 0.66 16.40 5.61
CA GLY A 112 0.44 17.82 5.76
C GLY A 112 0.01 18.39 4.41
N LYS A 113 -1.21 18.92 4.40
CA LYS A 113 -1.76 19.87 3.41
C LYS A 113 -0.65 20.75 2.83
N LYS A 114 -0.55 20.80 1.51
CA LYS A 114 -0.09 21.99 0.80
C LYS A 114 -1.25 22.51 -0.01
#